data_AF-A0AAD9CGN5-F1
#
_entry.id   AF-A0AAD9CGN5-F1
#
_cell.length_a   1.000
_cell.length_b   1.000
_cell.length_c   1.000
_cell.angle_alpha   90.00
_cell.angle_beta   90.00
_cell.angle_gamma   90.00
#
_symmetry.space_group_name_H-M   'P 1'
#
loop_
_entity.id
_entity.type
_entity.pdbx_description
1 polymer ?
#
loop_
_entity_poly.entity_id
_entity_poly.type
_entity_poly.pdbx_seq_one_letter_code
_entity_poly.pdbx_strand_id
1 'polypeptide(L)'
;EPVIDRRKGDPLQWWRQNEGRFNLLAKQARKFLCPPPSSIPSIYGPNEGWSSAYPECRERNQSPINIVDQDTKISTEYQELTLEGFDAESSNKTSMKNTGKT
;
A
#
# COMPACT_ATOMS: atom_id res chain seq x y z
N GLU A 1 33.94 -11.35 -6.50
CA GLU A 1 32.71 -10.58 -6.81
C GLU A 1 32.68 -9.32 -5.96
N PRO A 2 32.18 -8.18 -6.47
CA PRO A 2 32.02 -6.99 -5.64
C PRO A 2 30.86 -7.22 -4.67
N VAL A 3 31.21 -7.60 -3.44
CA VAL A 3 30.26 -7.75 -2.34
C VAL A 3 29.85 -6.35 -1.89
N ILE A 4 28.55 -6.06 -1.95
CA ILE A 4 28.00 -4.80 -1.43
C ILE A 4 28.33 -4.74 0.07
N ASP A 5 29.08 -3.71 0.49
CA ASP A 5 29.21 -3.40 1.91
C ASP A 5 27.87 -2.87 2.42
N ARG A 6 27.08 -3.77 2.99
CA ARG A 6 25.73 -3.52 3.52
C ARG A 6 25.70 -2.48 4.64
N ARG A 7 26.85 -2.05 5.18
CA ARG A 7 26.92 -1.04 6.25
C ARG A 7 27.13 0.38 5.75
N LYS A 8 27.57 0.58 4.50
CA LYS A 8 27.99 1.90 3.99
C LYS A 8 27.30 2.37 2.72
N GLY A 9 26.71 1.47 1.93
CA GLY A 9 26.04 1.84 0.68
C GLY A 9 24.54 1.53 0.72
N ASP A 10 23.71 2.42 0.16
CA ASP A 10 22.31 2.11 -0.13
C ASP A 10 22.26 0.99 -1.20
N PRO A 11 21.79 -0.22 -0.84
CA PRO A 11 21.72 -1.34 -1.77
C PRO A 11 20.87 -1.04 -3.02
N LEU A 12 19.87 -0.15 -2.91
CA LEU A 12 19.01 0.24 -4.03
C LEU A 12 19.73 1.12 -5.05
N GLN A 13 20.57 2.06 -4.58
CA GLN A 13 21.39 2.86 -5.47
C GLN A 13 22.45 2.03 -6.19
N TRP A 14 23.10 1.11 -5.47
CA TRP A 14 24.07 0.19 -6.07
C TRP A 14 23.41 -0.68 -7.15
N TRP A 15 22.21 -1.21 -6.85
CA TRP A 15 21.45 -2.03 -7.80
C TRP A 15 21.07 -1.23 -9.05
N ARG A 16 20.55 0.00 -8.90
CA ARG A 16 20.21 0.89 -10.02
C ARG A 16 21.38 1.13 -10.97
N GLN A 17 22.61 1.22 -10.45
CA GLN A 17 23.81 1.44 -11.25
C GLN A 17 24.34 0.17 -11.91
N ASN A 18 24.03 -1.02 -11.38
CA ASN A 18 24.60 -2.29 -11.82
C ASN A 18 23.59 -3.24 -12.48
N GLU A 19 22.29 -2.93 -12.48
CA GLU A 19 21.22 -3.77 -13.02
C GLU A 19 21.47 -4.19 -14.48
N GLY A 20 21.96 -3.26 -15.31
CA GLY A 20 22.29 -3.54 -16.72
C GLY A 20 23.43 -4.54 -16.92
N ARG A 21 24.26 -4.77 -15.89
CA ARG A 21 25.35 -5.76 -15.91
C ARG A 21 24.86 -7.17 -15.58
N PHE A 22 23.69 -7.29 -14.95
CA PHE A 22 23.14 -8.56 -14.49
C PHE A 22 21.80 -8.86 -15.17
N ASN A 23 21.77 -8.84 -16.51
CA ASN A 23 20.53 -8.93 -17.29
C ASN A 23 19.62 -10.14 -16.95
N LEU A 24 20.21 -11.30 -16.64
CA LEU A 24 19.45 -12.49 -16.26
C LEU A 24 18.86 -12.35 -14.84
N LEU A 25 19.69 -11.93 -13.89
CA LEU A 25 19.30 -11.71 -12.50
C LEU A 25 18.29 -10.56 -12.39
N ALA A 26 18.43 -9.51 -13.19
CA ALA A 26 17.51 -8.38 -13.26
C ALA A 26 16.13 -8.82 -13.78
N LYS A 27 16.07 -9.70 -14.78
CA LYS A 27 14.80 -10.30 -15.24
C LYS A 27 14.15 -11.14 -14.15
N GLN A 28 14.92 -11.94 -13.41
CA GLN A 28 14.40 -12.74 -12.31
C GLN A 28 13.99 -11.87 -11.11
N ALA A 29 14.79 -10.88 -10.73
CA ALA A 29 14.46 -9.91 -9.69
C ALA A 29 13.17 -9.15 -10.02
N ARG A 30 12.98 -8.69 -11.26
CA ARG A 30 11.71 -8.06 -11.67
C ARG A 30 10.52 -9.01 -11.66
N LYS A 31 10.74 -10.31 -11.83
CA LYS A 31 9.68 -11.31 -11.82
C LYS A 31 9.30 -11.75 -10.40
N PHE A 32 10.26 -11.79 -9.48
CA PHE A 32 10.10 -12.43 -8.17
C PHE A 32 10.28 -11.48 -6.97
N LEU A 33 11.01 -10.37 -7.14
CA LEU A 33 11.34 -9.42 -6.08
C LEU A 33 10.67 -8.06 -6.28
N CYS A 34 10.28 -7.69 -7.51
CA CYS A 34 9.28 -6.64 -7.66
C CYS A 34 7.99 -7.18 -7.07
N PRO A 35 7.36 -6.44 -6.13
CA PRO A 35 6.00 -6.75 -5.74
C PRO A 35 5.18 -6.86 -7.04
N PRO A 36 4.42 -7.95 -7.25
CA PRO A 36 3.46 -7.97 -8.35
C PRO A 36 2.57 -6.72 -8.20
N PRO A 37 2.05 -6.14 -9.30
CA PRO A 37 1.17 -5.00 -9.19
C PRO A 37 -0.03 -5.41 -8.33
N SER A 38 -0.01 -4.99 -7.07
CA SER A 38 -1.21 -4.61 -6.34
C SER A 38 -1.91 -3.42 -7.03
N SER A 39 -1.27 -2.85 -8.06
CA SER A 39 -1.77 -1.79 -8.89
C SER A 39 -2.98 -2.26 -9.68
N ILE A 40 -4.14 -1.72 -9.37
CA ILE A 40 -5.16 -1.46 -10.36
C ILE A 40 -4.44 -0.98 -11.65
N PRO A 41 -4.70 -1.55 -12.85
CA PRO A 41 -4.02 -1.16 -14.07
C PRO A 41 -4.01 0.36 -14.19
N SER A 42 -2.88 0.98 -14.55
CA SER A 42 -2.73 2.45 -14.54
C SER A 42 -3.88 3.19 -15.24
N ILE A 43 -4.45 2.60 -16.30
CA ILE A 43 -5.58 3.13 -17.07
C ILE A 43 -6.94 3.04 -16.35
N TYR A 44 -7.10 2.06 -15.45
CA TYR A 44 -8.28 1.89 -14.59
C TYR A 44 -7.97 2.28 -13.15
N GLY A 45 -6.81 2.89 -12.91
CA GLY A 45 -6.26 3.15 -11.59
C GLY A 45 -6.89 4.35 -10.89
N PRO A 46 -6.52 4.60 -9.63
CA PRO A 46 -7.09 5.67 -8.82
C PRO A 46 -6.96 7.07 -9.43
N ASN A 47 -5.85 7.33 -10.14
CA ASN A 47 -5.53 8.68 -10.62
C ASN A 47 -6.37 9.11 -11.83
N GLU A 48 -6.68 8.21 -12.76
CA GLU A 48 -7.34 8.54 -14.04
C GLU A 48 -8.55 7.66 -14.35
N GLY A 49 -8.48 6.36 -14.03
CA GLY A 49 -9.56 5.43 -14.33
C GLY A 49 -10.74 5.53 -13.38
N TRP A 50 -10.48 5.63 -12.08
CA TRP A 50 -11.54 5.73 -11.07
C TRP A 50 -12.30 7.03 -11.19
N SER A 51 -11.61 8.17 -11.28
CA SER A 51 -12.23 9.49 -11.44
C SER A 51 -13.05 9.64 -12.72
N SER A 52 -12.73 8.89 -13.78
CA SER A 52 -13.51 8.87 -15.02
C SER A 52 -14.79 8.03 -14.92
N ALA A 53 -14.76 6.92 -14.18
CA ALA A 53 -15.91 6.03 -14.02
C ALA A 53 -16.80 6.39 -12.82
N TYR A 54 -16.18 6.99 -11.80
CA TYR A 54 -16.72 7.36 -10.49
C TYR A 54 -16.23 8.79 -10.18
N PRO A 55 -16.96 9.83 -10.65
CA PRO A 55 -16.56 11.23 -10.50
C PRO A 55 -16.27 11.65 -9.05
N GLU A 56 -16.93 11.02 -8.08
CA GLU A 56 -16.74 11.23 -6.64
C GLU A 56 -15.30 10.94 -6.18
N CYS A 57 -14.57 10.06 -6.86
CA CYS A 57 -13.17 9.76 -6.55
C CYS A 57 -12.22 10.95 -6.81
N ARG A 58 -12.68 12.00 -7.49
CA ARG A 58 -11.92 13.23 -7.76
C ARG A 58 -12.28 14.38 -6.82
N GLU A 59 -13.22 14.18 -5.90
CA GLU A 59 -13.64 15.24 -4.98
C GLU A 59 -12.55 15.57 -3.94
N ARG A 60 -12.76 16.62 -3.14
CA ARG A 60 -11.74 17.14 -2.21
C ARG A 60 -11.55 16.32 -0.94
N ASN A 61 -12.59 15.62 -0.50
CA ASN A 61 -12.61 14.96 0.81
C ASN A 61 -12.39 13.45 0.68
N GLN A 62 -11.29 13.05 0.04
CA GLN A 62 -10.96 11.64 -0.16
C GLN A 62 -10.17 11.06 1.01
N SER A 63 -10.28 9.74 1.15
CA SER A 63 -9.39 8.92 1.98
C SER A 63 -8.49 8.04 1.09
N PRO A 64 -7.33 7.59 1.57
CA PRO A 64 -6.74 7.89 2.88
C PRO A 64 -6.09 9.28 2.93
N ILE A 65 -5.90 9.80 4.15
CA ILE A 65 -5.10 11.00 4.40
C ILE A 65 -3.90 10.66 5.29
N ASN A 66 -2.87 11.50 5.23
CA ASN A 66 -1.82 11.48 6.24
C ASN A 66 -2.31 12.24 7.49
N ILE A 67 -2.32 11.57 8.65
CA ILE A 67 -2.68 12.19 9.93
C ILE A 67 -1.38 12.64 10.60
N VAL A 68 -1.09 13.94 10.55
CA VAL A 68 0.06 14.54 11.22
C VAL A 68 -0.35 14.90 12.64
N ASP A 69 0.20 14.18 13.61
CA ASP A 69 -0.16 14.30 15.04
C ASP A 69 -0.13 15.78 15.52
N GLN A 70 0.89 16.54 15.12
CA GLN A 70 1.03 17.96 15.50
C GLN A 70 -0.10 18.87 14.98
N ASP A 71 -0.74 18.51 13.87
CA ASP A 71 -1.83 19.28 13.26
C ASP A 71 -3.21 18.80 13.73
N THR A 72 -3.26 17.74 14.55
CA THR A 72 -4.52 17.22 15.08
C THR A 72 -5.11 18.17 16.11
N LYS A 73 -6.44 18.23 16.16
CA LYS A 73 -7.18 19.03 17.14
C LYS A 73 -7.66 18.11 18.24
N ILE A 74 -7.14 18.29 19.45
CA ILE A 74 -7.67 17.64 20.64
C ILE A 74 -9.02 18.29 20.95
N SER A 75 -10.07 17.46 21.03
CA SER A 75 -11.37 17.91 21.53
C SER A 75 -11.75 17.05 22.72
N THR A 76 -12.13 17.71 23.81
CA THR A 76 -12.61 17.10 25.05
C THR A 76 -14.11 16.81 25.02
N GLU A 77 -14.80 17.17 23.92
CA GLU A 77 -16.24 17.00 23.75
C GLU A 77 -16.61 15.64 23.15
N TYR A 78 -15.63 14.83 22.76
CA TYR A 78 -15.89 13.52 22.16
C TYR A 78 -16.35 12.52 23.23
N GLN A 79 -17.43 11.83 22.91
CA GLN A 79 -17.88 10.66 23.66
C GLN A 79 -16.90 9.51 23.47
N GLU A 80 -16.61 8.80 24.56
CA GLU A 80 -15.81 7.57 24.50
C GLU A 80 -16.50 6.52 23.61
N LEU A 81 -15.71 5.79 22.82
CA LEU A 81 -16.24 4.72 21.97
C LEU A 81 -16.71 3.55 22.83
N THR A 82 -18.01 3.32 22.88
CA THR A 82 -18.60 2.13 23.50
C THR A 82 -18.81 1.06 22.45
N LEU A 83 -18.18 -0.11 22.64
CA LEU A 83 -18.32 -1.25 21.73
C LEU A 83 -19.27 -2.27 22.34
N GLU A 84 -20.34 -2.61 21.61
CA GLU A 84 -21.31 -3.62 22.03
C GLU A 84 -21.08 -4.91 21.23
N GLY A 85 -21.00 -6.06 21.93
CA GLY A 85 -20.87 -7.37 21.29
C GLY A 85 -19.50 -7.70 20.71
N PHE A 86 -18.51 -6.81 20.81
CA PHE A 86 -17.14 -7.06 20.33
C PHE A 86 -16.38 -8.11 21.16
N ASP A 87 -16.77 -8.32 22.42
CA ASP A 87 -16.20 -9.34 23.30
C ASP A 87 -16.78 -10.75 23.04
N ALA A 88 -17.85 -10.85 22.25
CA ALA A 88 -18.48 -12.11 21.94
C ALA A 88 -17.73 -12.82 20.81
N GLU A 89 -17.60 -14.15 20.92
CA GLU A 89 -17.02 -14.96 19.84
C GLU A 89 -17.87 -14.87 18.57
N SER A 90 -17.19 -14.77 17.42
CA SER A 90 -17.87 -14.73 16.13
C SER A 90 -18.55 -16.07 15.82
N SER A 91 -19.73 -16.01 15.19
CA SER A 91 -20.44 -17.22 14.75
C SER A 91 -19.61 -18.05 13.77
N ASN A 92 -19.82 -19.38 13.78
CA ASN A 92 -19.31 -20.30 12.77
C ASN A 92 -19.85 -20.06 11.35
N LYS A 93 -20.80 -19.14 11.17
CA LYS A 93 -21.27 -18.67 9.85
C LYS A 93 -20.38 -17.56 9.27
N THR A 94 -19.52 -16.95 10.07
CA THR A 94 -18.56 -15.95 9.60
C THR A 94 -17.57 -16.62 8.66
N SER A 95 -17.41 -16.05 7.46
CA SER A 95 -16.53 -16.61 6.42
C SER A 95 -15.67 -15.52 5.80
N MET A 96 -14.53 -15.94 5.25
CA MET A 96 -13.61 -15.06 4.54
C MET A 96 -13.59 -15.45 3.07
N LYS A 97 -13.62 -14.46 2.18
CA LYS A 97 -13.59 -14.65 0.73
C LYS A 97 -12.55 -13.75 0.11
N ASN A 98 -11.65 -14.33 -0.67
CA ASN A 98 -10.73 -13.57 -1.51
C ASN A 98 -11.50 -12.99 -2.70
N THR A 99 -11.50 -11.66 -2.82
CA THR A 99 -12.15 -10.94 -3.94
C THR A 99 -11.16 -10.53 -5.04
N GLY A 100 -9.87 -10.81 -4.86
CA GLY A 100 -8.78 -10.38 -5.74
C GLY A 100 -8.40 -8.90 -5.56
N LYS A 101 -8.95 -8.22 -4.56
CA LYS A 101 -8.66 -6.82 -4.20
C LYS A 101 -8.56 -6.60 -2.69
N THR A 102 -9.37 -7.34 -1.91
CA THR A 102 -9.37 -7.40 -0.44
C THR A 102 -9.79 -8.77 0.04
#